data_AF-A0A1J1LQH9-F1
#
_entry.id   AF-A0A1J1LQH9-F1
#
_cell.length_a   1.000
_cell.length_b   1.000
_cell.length_c   1.000
_cell.angle_alpha   90.00
_cell.angle_beta   90.00
_cell.angle_gamma   90.00
#
_symmetry.space_group_name_H-M   'P 1'
#
loop_
_entity.id
_entity.type
_entity.pdbx_description
1 polymer ?
#
loop_
_entity_poly.entity_id
_entity_poly.type
_entity_poly.pdbx_seq_one_letter_code
_entity_poly.pdbx_strand_id
1 'polypeptide(L)'
;MTKLPETLGFEFHGVRCYQAASSDGRTLYYIPGKPKPEPDFSGQPTLSLWVSDRGAILQLQTRWDVESSLLEDLKAEIARRYQINSHSIVLDMASVSSPEVSLEIGDGQGNFQVLKTSPSSGFLPYTTIFQETLTAGEKHQALSALGGEPDYLRVKYSAEIGVTAAIAIRLAGDVAADIAELVKTATGGEQQPTSRLGGLFPKRNQQQQRPISLGDCHAQIEKAITEGRITLSITEVNAVSQELRQRVEGKVKQSAADLLLPRAQQAQAGNILPDSSTLEAQFTDTETHSYSVERQTDVSSWFPDGNGRDRIQSSPETIDEPLRPVLGETGPTAAGGTSGGTGSTAGEKVVRLGFEPESTLLYSIRVTCAGQTKTLEEPSFHSVTLPAPPGEPLVVETGYSLGENFTAQLPPTRSGEWVLAPENVGLAKIVVDASARQVARAKGVRVKVTYKPSGDGDRETKTVEFDQRDAEWTKNVYFVTRSPNLSGVIEYSWQETPAKGSLVSSKVFKTENTQVTL
;
A
#
# COMPACT_ATOMS: atom_id res chain seq x y z
N MET A 1 -0.95 14.10 -7.19
CA MET A 1 -0.95 12.62 -7.15
C MET A 1 -0.76 12.09 -8.55
N THR A 2 0.01 11.03 -8.69
CA THR A 2 0.32 10.42 -9.99
C THR A 2 -0.82 9.49 -10.40
N LYS A 3 -1.26 9.58 -11.65
CA LYS A 3 -2.25 8.62 -12.20
C LYS A 3 -1.60 7.25 -12.32
N LEU A 4 -2.40 6.20 -12.16
CA LEU A 4 -1.94 4.84 -12.38
C LEU A 4 -1.35 4.68 -13.80
N PRO A 5 -0.11 4.21 -13.96
CA PRO A 5 0.52 4.07 -15.27
C PRO A 5 -0.27 3.11 -16.16
N GLU A 6 -0.41 3.42 -17.44
CA GLU A 6 -1.02 2.51 -18.43
C GLU A 6 -0.17 1.26 -18.67
N THR A 7 1.14 1.34 -18.41
CA THR A 7 2.10 0.24 -18.51
C THR A 7 2.07 -0.71 -17.31
N LEU A 8 1.31 -0.40 -16.25
CA LEU A 8 1.21 -1.26 -15.07
C LEU A 8 0.31 -2.47 -15.38
N GLY A 9 0.95 -3.59 -15.70
CA GLY A 9 0.29 -4.86 -15.92
C GLY A 9 -0.55 -4.90 -17.20
N PHE A 10 -1.75 -5.48 -17.12
CA PHE A 10 -2.69 -5.56 -18.25
C PHE A 10 -4.14 -5.42 -17.79
N GLU A 11 -5.06 -5.20 -18.74
CA GLU A 11 -6.50 -5.08 -18.49
C GLU A 11 -7.27 -6.25 -19.09
N PHE A 12 -8.26 -6.75 -18.35
CA PHE A 12 -9.13 -7.85 -18.75
C PHE A 12 -10.56 -7.54 -18.29
N HIS A 13 -11.48 -7.35 -19.25
CA HIS A 13 -12.88 -6.96 -19.00
C HIS A 13 -13.02 -5.80 -17.98
N GLY A 14 -12.17 -4.78 -18.09
CA GLY A 14 -12.18 -3.61 -17.21
C GLY A 14 -11.48 -3.81 -15.85
N VAL A 15 -11.03 -5.03 -15.53
CA VAL A 15 -10.22 -5.31 -14.34
C VAL A 15 -8.75 -5.17 -14.72
N ARG A 16 -8.01 -4.33 -13.99
CA ARG A 16 -6.56 -4.20 -14.18
C ARG A 16 -5.85 -5.21 -13.28
N CYS A 17 -4.88 -5.94 -13.83
CA CYS A 17 -4.11 -6.92 -13.11
C CYS A 17 -2.61 -6.64 -13.26
N TYR A 18 -1.85 -6.73 -12.16
CA TYR A 18 -0.41 -6.56 -12.16
C TYR A 18 0.25 -7.52 -11.17
N GLN A 19 1.53 -7.81 -11.38
CA GLN A 19 2.25 -8.78 -10.56
C GLN A 19 2.62 -8.17 -9.21
N ALA A 20 2.49 -8.95 -8.14
CA ALA A 20 3.04 -8.57 -6.85
C ALA A 20 4.57 -8.51 -6.93
N ALA A 21 5.18 -7.64 -6.13
CA ALA A 21 6.63 -7.56 -5.98
C ALA A 21 7.28 -8.83 -5.38
N SER A 22 6.48 -9.84 -5.02
CA SER A 22 6.96 -11.12 -4.49
C SER A 22 7.77 -11.91 -5.52
N SER A 23 8.74 -12.66 -5.02
CA SER A 23 9.65 -13.47 -5.82
C SER A 23 9.02 -14.75 -6.41
N ASP A 24 7.76 -15.04 -6.11
CA ASP A 24 7.10 -16.29 -6.50
C ASP A 24 6.50 -16.26 -7.92
N GLY A 25 6.29 -15.07 -8.50
CA GLY A 25 5.67 -14.89 -9.82
C GLY A 25 4.25 -15.41 -9.93
N ARG A 26 3.61 -15.74 -8.81
CA ARG A 26 2.30 -16.41 -8.74
C ARG A 26 1.24 -15.56 -8.08
N THR A 27 1.66 -14.60 -7.26
CA THR A 27 0.77 -13.64 -6.64
C THR A 27 0.61 -12.44 -7.56
N LEU A 28 -0.64 -12.14 -7.94
CA LEU A 28 -0.99 -10.96 -8.71
C LEU A 28 -2.06 -10.15 -7.97
N TYR A 29 -1.95 -8.85 -8.09
CA TYR A 29 -2.96 -7.91 -7.61
C TYR A 29 -3.94 -7.56 -8.72
N TYR A 30 -5.20 -7.33 -8.37
CA TYR A 30 -6.21 -6.77 -9.26
C TYR A 30 -6.82 -5.47 -8.72
N ILE A 31 -7.23 -4.61 -9.63
CA ILE A 31 -7.98 -3.37 -9.36
C ILE A 31 -9.32 -3.50 -10.08
N PRO A 32 -10.46 -3.46 -9.37
CA PRO A 32 -11.75 -3.60 -9.99
C PRO A 32 -12.03 -2.50 -11.03
N GLY A 33 -12.89 -2.83 -11.99
CA GLY A 33 -13.33 -1.92 -13.04
C GLY A 33 -14.34 -0.89 -12.55
N LYS A 34 -15.40 -0.69 -13.34
CA LYS A 34 -16.48 0.23 -12.99
C LYS A 34 -17.22 -0.27 -11.72
N PRO A 35 -17.63 0.63 -10.81
CA PRO A 35 -18.49 0.27 -9.69
C PRO A 35 -19.82 -0.33 -10.18
N LYS A 36 -20.45 -1.10 -9.31
CA LYS A 36 -21.73 -1.79 -9.56
C LYS A 36 -22.74 -1.44 -8.46
N PRO A 37 -24.04 -1.62 -8.70
CA PRO A 37 -25.01 -1.56 -7.61
C PRO A 37 -24.82 -2.76 -6.67
N GLU A 38 -25.13 -2.58 -5.39
CA GLU A 38 -25.28 -3.73 -4.50
C GLU A 38 -26.54 -4.50 -4.87
N PRO A 39 -26.47 -5.82 -5.12
CA PRO A 39 -27.65 -6.62 -5.41
C PRO A 39 -28.49 -6.83 -4.13
N ASP A 40 -29.81 -6.74 -4.27
CA ASP A 40 -30.76 -7.18 -3.26
C ASP A 40 -30.85 -8.72 -3.23
N PHE A 41 -31.71 -9.28 -2.36
CA PHE A 41 -31.89 -10.74 -2.24
C PHE A 41 -32.42 -11.41 -3.53
N SER A 42 -32.94 -10.63 -4.48
CA SER A 42 -33.38 -11.11 -5.81
C SER A 42 -32.32 -10.94 -6.89
N GLY A 43 -31.12 -10.47 -6.54
CA GLY A 43 -30.03 -10.20 -7.47
C GLY A 43 -30.17 -8.89 -8.24
N GLN A 44 -31.13 -8.03 -7.86
CA GLN A 44 -31.41 -6.79 -8.57
C GLN A 44 -30.75 -5.58 -7.89
N PRO A 45 -30.50 -4.46 -8.59
CA PRO A 45 -29.90 -3.27 -7.98
C PRO A 45 -30.67 -2.76 -6.75
N THR A 46 -29.97 -2.57 -5.62
CA THR A 46 -30.48 -1.93 -4.40
C THR A 46 -30.53 -0.41 -4.62
N LEU A 47 -31.57 0.01 -5.33
CA LEU A 47 -31.87 1.40 -5.63
C LEU A 47 -33.38 1.62 -5.51
N SER A 48 -33.79 2.73 -4.91
CA SER A 48 -35.18 3.18 -4.89
C SER A 48 -35.26 4.70 -4.99
N LEU A 49 -36.28 5.19 -5.71
CA LEU A 49 -36.57 6.62 -5.81
C LEU A 49 -38.01 6.86 -5.37
N TRP A 50 -38.19 7.55 -4.25
CA TRP A 50 -39.49 7.94 -3.73
C TRP A 50 -39.82 9.33 -4.23
N VAL A 51 -40.88 9.47 -5.02
CA VAL A 51 -41.23 10.71 -5.72
C VAL A 51 -42.47 11.34 -5.10
N SER A 52 -42.44 12.64 -4.84
CA SER A 52 -43.63 13.45 -4.60
C SER A 52 -43.78 14.53 -5.69
N ASP A 53 -44.87 15.30 -5.60
CA ASP A 53 -45.11 16.51 -6.38
C ASP A 53 -43.92 17.50 -6.35
N ARG A 54 -43.35 17.74 -5.16
CA ARG A 54 -42.25 18.71 -4.94
C ARG A 54 -40.89 18.05 -5.08
N GLY A 55 -40.48 17.21 -4.14
CA GLY A 55 -39.16 16.59 -4.10
C GLY A 55 -39.14 15.10 -4.44
N ALA A 56 -37.98 14.48 -4.19
CA ALA A 56 -37.82 13.04 -4.16
C ALA A 56 -36.77 12.63 -3.12
N ILE A 57 -36.81 11.37 -2.67
CA ILE A 57 -35.74 10.75 -1.87
C ILE A 57 -35.12 9.64 -2.72
N LEU A 58 -33.82 9.77 -3.00
CA LEU A 58 -33.03 8.77 -3.69
C LEU A 58 -32.24 7.96 -2.65
N GLN A 59 -32.50 6.65 -2.61
CA GLN A 59 -31.71 5.71 -1.84
C GLN A 59 -31.03 4.74 -2.80
N LEU A 60 -29.71 4.61 -2.71
CA LEU A 60 -28.95 3.66 -3.50
C LEU A 60 -27.76 3.10 -2.73
N GLN A 61 -27.45 1.85 -2.99
CA GLN A 61 -26.27 1.18 -2.46
C GLN A 61 -25.37 0.73 -3.61
N THR A 62 -24.08 0.94 -3.43
CA THR A 62 -23.05 0.69 -4.45
C THR A 62 -21.97 -0.18 -3.86
N ARG A 63 -21.29 -0.91 -4.74
CA ARG A 63 -20.14 -1.72 -4.39
C ARG A 63 -19.06 -1.61 -5.45
N TRP A 64 -17.81 -1.71 -5.02
CA TRP A 64 -16.65 -1.76 -5.91
C TRP A 64 -15.83 -3.02 -5.61
N ASP A 65 -16.06 -4.03 -6.44
CA ASP A 65 -15.46 -5.37 -6.35
C ASP A 65 -15.42 -6.04 -7.73
N VAL A 66 -14.92 -7.27 -7.78
CA VAL A 66 -14.92 -8.13 -8.97
C VAL A 66 -15.72 -9.39 -8.65
N GLU A 67 -16.60 -9.78 -9.57
CA GLU A 67 -17.36 -11.03 -9.42
C GLU A 67 -16.45 -12.25 -9.44
N SER A 68 -16.76 -13.25 -8.61
CA SER A 68 -15.94 -14.46 -8.50
C SER A 68 -15.76 -15.20 -9.83
N SER A 69 -16.80 -15.23 -10.68
CA SER A 69 -16.72 -15.82 -12.02
C SER A 69 -15.67 -15.12 -12.89
N LEU A 70 -15.68 -13.80 -12.89
CA LEU A 70 -14.71 -13.00 -13.65
C LEU A 70 -13.28 -13.14 -13.09
N LEU A 71 -13.12 -13.36 -11.78
CA LEU A 71 -11.81 -13.67 -11.20
C LEU A 71 -11.27 -15.04 -11.66
N GLU A 72 -12.13 -16.05 -11.81
CA GLU A 72 -11.72 -17.35 -12.35
C GLU A 72 -11.34 -17.26 -13.84
N ASP A 73 -12.10 -16.48 -14.63
CA ASP A 73 -11.73 -16.17 -16.02
C ASP A 73 -10.40 -15.40 -16.11
N LEU A 74 -10.17 -14.45 -15.19
CA LEU A 74 -8.92 -13.71 -15.08
C LEU A 74 -7.76 -14.65 -14.74
N LYS A 75 -7.93 -15.62 -13.82
CA LYS A 75 -6.90 -16.64 -13.55
C LYS A 75 -6.57 -17.48 -14.78
N ALA A 76 -7.58 -17.88 -15.56
CA ALA A 76 -7.35 -18.62 -16.80
C ALA A 76 -6.56 -17.78 -17.83
N GLU A 77 -6.87 -16.48 -17.94
CA GLU A 77 -6.15 -15.57 -18.82
C GLU A 77 -4.70 -15.34 -18.35
N ILE A 78 -4.45 -15.20 -17.05
CA ILE A 78 -3.09 -15.09 -16.48
C ILE A 78 -2.31 -16.38 -16.76
N ALA A 79 -2.91 -17.55 -16.49
CA ALA A 79 -2.30 -18.86 -16.76
C ALA A 79 -1.85 -18.98 -18.22
N ARG A 80 -2.71 -18.54 -19.16
CA ARG A 80 -2.41 -18.51 -20.59
C ARG A 80 -1.27 -17.55 -20.93
N ARG A 81 -1.27 -16.32 -20.38
CA ARG A 81 -0.26 -15.29 -20.67
C ARG A 81 1.12 -15.65 -20.15
N TYR A 82 1.20 -16.11 -18.91
CA TYR A 82 2.46 -16.39 -18.23
C TYR A 82 2.89 -17.86 -18.34
N GLN A 83 2.09 -18.70 -19.00
CA GLN A 83 2.32 -20.14 -19.14
C GLN A 83 2.50 -20.85 -17.78
N ILE A 84 1.71 -20.43 -16.78
CA ILE A 84 1.70 -20.99 -15.43
C ILE A 84 0.40 -21.75 -15.16
N ASN A 85 0.40 -22.66 -14.18
CA ASN A 85 -0.81 -23.39 -13.79
C ASN A 85 -1.81 -22.45 -13.10
N SER A 86 -3.06 -22.41 -13.58
CA SER A 86 -4.12 -21.58 -13.02
C SER A 86 -4.36 -21.81 -11.52
N HIS A 87 -4.22 -23.04 -11.04
CA HIS A 87 -4.40 -23.40 -9.62
C HIS A 87 -3.28 -22.89 -8.71
N SER A 88 -2.14 -22.48 -9.29
CA SER A 88 -1.03 -21.90 -8.54
C SER A 88 -1.09 -20.38 -8.44
N ILE A 89 -2.04 -19.76 -9.15
CA ILE A 89 -2.22 -18.31 -9.18
C ILE A 89 -3.00 -17.88 -7.95
N VAL A 90 -2.42 -16.94 -7.22
CA VAL A 90 -3.08 -16.23 -6.12
C VAL A 90 -3.47 -14.85 -6.65
N LEU A 91 -4.76 -14.54 -6.58
CA LEU A 91 -5.30 -13.23 -6.93
C LEU A 91 -5.76 -12.53 -5.66
N ASP A 92 -5.15 -11.40 -5.37
CA ASP A 92 -5.55 -10.51 -4.29
C ASP A 92 -5.96 -9.16 -4.85
N MET A 93 -6.85 -8.45 -4.17
CA MET A 93 -7.11 -7.07 -4.54
C MET A 93 -5.93 -6.18 -4.14
N ALA A 94 -5.58 -5.23 -4.99
CA ALA A 94 -4.62 -4.18 -4.67
C ALA A 94 -5.03 -3.47 -3.37
N SER A 95 -4.05 -3.16 -2.50
CA SER A 95 -4.33 -2.46 -1.25
C SER A 95 -4.83 -1.04 -1.57
N VAL A 96 -6.08 -0.77 -1.18
CA VAL A 96 -6.72 0.53 -1.38
C VAL A 96 -6.80 1.27 -0.04
N SER A 97 -6.28 2.49 0.01
CA SER A 97 -6.40 3.38 1.16
C SER A 97 -7.50 4.43 0.92
N SER A 98 -8.33 4.63 1.95
CA SER A 98 -9.35 5.68 2.04
C SER A 98 -10.25 5.83 0.80
N PRO A 99 -10.94 4.77 0.35
CA PRO A 99 -11.88 4.89 -0.75
C PRO A 99 -13.02 5.85 -0.40
N GLU A 100 -13.12 6.93 -1.15
CA GLU A 100 -14.21 7.90 -1.11
C GLU A 100 -15.15 7.67 -2.29
N VAL A 101 -16.46 7.79 -2.04
CA VAL A 101 -17.48 7.59 -3.07
C VAL A 101 -18.31 8.86 -3.18
N SER A 102 -18.43 9.36 -4.39
CA SER A 102 -19.27 10.51 -4.72
C SER A 102 -20.48 10.07 -5.54
N LEU A 103 -21.65 10.54 -5.12
CA LEU A 103 -22.87 10.52 -5.91
C LEU A 103 -22.98 11.86 -6.63
N GLU A 104 -23.09 11.82 -7.95
CA GLU A 104 -23.10 13.00 -8.82
C GLU A 104 -24.37 13.02 -9.67
N ILE A 105 -24.95 14.21 -9.83
CA ILE A 105 -26.11 14.47 -10.72
C ILE A 105 -25.62 15.19 -11.97
N GLY A 106 -26.15 14.82 -13.13
CA GLY A 106 -25.73 15.37 -14.42
C GLY A 106 -26.86 16.03 -15.20
N ASP A 107 -26.50 16.83 -16.20
CA ASP A 107 -27.41 17.56 -17.08
C ASP A 107 -27.74 16.84 -18.39
N GLY A 108 -27.29 15.60 -18.57
CA GLY A 108 -27.42 14.84 -19.81
C GLY A 108 -26.43 15.26 -20.91
N GLN A 109 -25.55 16.23 -20.65
CA GLN A 109 -24.49 16.69 -21.57
C GLN A 109 -23.09 16.30 -21.08
N GLY A 110 -23.02 15.45 -20.05
CA GLY A 110 -21.77 15.01 -19.46
C GLY A 110 -21.22 15.96 -18.39
N ASN A 111 -21.94 17.04 -18.02
CA ASN A 111 -21.56 17.89 -16.90
C ASN A 111 -22.18 17.36 -15.62
N PHE A 112 -21.37 17.25 -14.56
CA PHE A 112 -21.79 16.65 -13.29
C PHE A 112 -21.54 17.59 -12.11
N GLN A 113 -22.49 17.60 -11.19
CA GLN A 113 -22.40 18.22 -9.88
C GLN A 113 -22.43 17.15 -8.79
N VAL A 114 -21.53 17.24 -7.82
CA VAL A 114 -21.51 16.35 -6.65
C VAL A 114 -22.75 16.63 -5.79
N LEU A 115 -23.60 15.62 -5.60
CA LEU A 115 -24.70 15.63 -4.64
C LEU A 115 -24.18 15.36 -3.23
N LYS A 116 -23.36 14.30 -3.09
CA LYS A 116 -22.84 13.82 -1.82
C LYS A 116 -21.51 13.10 -2.02
N THR A 117 -20.62 13.24 -1.05
CA THR A 117 -19.45 12.36 -0.89
C THR A 117 -19.55 11.65 0.45
N SER A 118 -19.27 10.35 0.45
CA SER A 118 -19.28 9.48 1.63
C SER A 118 -18.06 8.55 1.61
N PRO A 119 -17.51 8.18 2.78
CA PRO A 119 -16.50 7.12 2.85
C PRO A 119 -17.13 5.76 2.53
N SER A 120 -16.34 4.86 1.94
CA SER A 120 -16.74 3.46 1.77
C SER A 120 -16.50 2.64 3.05
N SER A 121 -17.06 1.43 3.11
CA SER A 121 -16.88 0.41 4.18
C SER A 121 -15.45 0.17 4.67
N GLY A 122 -14.41 0.49 3.89
CA GLY A 122 -13.00 0.29 4.24
C GLY A 122 -12.51 -1.17 4.11
N PHE A 123 -13.40 -2.11 3.79
CA PHE A 123 -13.10 -3.51 3.51
C PHE A 123 -13.87 -4.00 2.28
N LEU A 124 -13.41 -5.11 1.69
CA LEU A 124 -14.05 -5.69 0.51
C LEU A 124 -15.33 -6.49 0.86
N PRO A 125 -16.38 -6.38 0.03
CA PRO A 125 -16.56 -5.43 -1.07
C PRO A 125 -16.65 -3.97 -0.56
N TYR A 126 -16.05 -3.03 -1.29
CA TYR A 126 -16.09 -1.61 -0.92
C TYR A 126 -17.48 -1.03 -1.17
N THR A 127 -18.31 -0.98 -0.14
CA THR A 127 -19.71 -0.60 -0.24
C THR A 127 -19.96 0.81 0.28
N THR A 128 -20.95 1.49 -0.28
CA THR A 128 -21.43 2.79 0.19
C THR A 128 -22.93 2.90 -0.03
N ILE A 129 -23.63 3.45 0.96
CA ILE A 129 -25.05 3.75 0.92
C ILE A 129 -25.21 5.27 0.82
N PHE A 130 -26.07 5.71 -0.09
CA PHE A 130 -26.51 7.09 -0.19
C PHE A 130 -28.02 7.16 0.09
N GLN A 131 -28.41 8.21 0.80
CA GLN A 131 -29.81 8.59 1.01
C GLN A 131 -29.90 10.11 0.91
N GLU A 132 -30.33 10.60 -0.24
CA GLU A 132 -30.33 12.02 -0.56
C GLU A 132 -31.74 12.50 -0.92
N THR A 133 -32.15 13.62 -0.32
CA THR A 133 -33.33 14.35 -0.77
C THR A 133 -32.94 15.19 -2.00
N LEU A 134 -33.78 15.17 -3.02
CA LEU A 134 -33.55 15.83 -4.31
C LEU A 134 -34.50 17.01 -4.48
N THR A 135 -33.99 18.10 -5.07
CA THR A 135 -34.81 19.20 -5.60
C THR A 135 -35.66 18.73 -6.79
N ALA A 136 -36.65 19.51 -7.24
CA ALA A 136 -37.44 19.15 -8.43
C ALA A 136 -36.58 18.94 -9.69
N GLY A 137 -35.52 19.73 -9.88
CA GLY A 137 -34.59 19.57 -11.00
C GLY A 137 -33.81 18.26 -10.91
N GLU A 138 -33.21 17.99 -9.75
CA GLU A 138 -32.44 16.76 -9.50
C GLU A 138 -33.33 15.51 -9.56
N LYS A 139 -34.57 15.61 -9.12
CA LYS A 139 -35.59 14.57 -9.27
C LYS A 139 -35.82 14.24 -10.74
N HIS A 140 -35.95 15.23 -11.61
CA HIS A 140 -36.12 15.00 -13.04
C HIS A 140 -34.90 14.29 -13.65
N GLN A 141 -33.69 14.71 -13.28
CA GLN A 141 -32.44 14.07 -13.71
C GLN A 141 -32.36 12.61 -13.22
N ALA A 142 -32.67 12.35 -11.94
CA ALA A 142 -32.71 10.99 -11.41
C ALA A 142 -33.74 10.12 -12.14
N LEU A 143 -34.93 10.66 -12.46
CA LEU A 143 -35.94 9.96 -13.25
C LEU A 143 -35.44 9.61 -14.66
N SER A 144 -34.72 10.51 -15.32
CA SER A 144 -34.09 10.24 -16.62
C SER A 144 -33.05 9.13 -16.52
N ALA A 145 -32.18 9.15 -15.51
CA ALA A 145 -31.18 8.09 -15.27
C ALA A 145 -31.83 6.71 -15.04
N LEU A 146 -32.86 6.65 -14.20
CA LEU A 146 -33.64 5.41 -13.96
C LEU A 146 -34.44 4.98 -15.20
N GLY A 147 -34.74 5.92 -16.10
CA GLY A 147 -35.31 5.66 -17.42
C GLY A 147 -34.32 5.10 -18.44
N GLY A 148 -33.03 4.97 -18.08
CA GLY A 148 -31.97 4.48 -18.96
C GLY A 148 -31.28 5.58 -19.78
N GLU A 149 -31.58 6.86 -19.52
CA GLU A 149 -30.89 7.96 -20.20
C GLU A 149 -29.51 8.18 -19.54
N PRO A 150 -28.42 8.19 -20.31
CA PRO A 150 -27.08 8.37 -19.77
C PRO A 150 -26.86 9.82 -19.32
N ASP A 151 -25.79 10.00 -18.56
CA ASP A 151 -25.24 11.28 -18.14
C ASP A 151 -26.11 12.13 -17.20
N TYR A 152 -27.04 11.49 -16.48
CA TYR A 152 -27.90 12.14 -15.49
C TYR A 152 -27.60 11.77 -14.04
N LEU A 153 -27.06 10.59 -13.77
CA LEU A 153 -26.71 10.16 -12.41
C LEU A 153 -25.50 9.23 -12.46
N ARG A 154 -24.49 9.53 -11.66
CA ARG A 154 -23.20 8.84 -11.69
C ARG A 154 -22.71 8.54 -10.28
N VAL A 155 -22.06 7.40 -10.14
CA VAL A 155 -21.32 7.02 -8.94
C VAL A 155 -19.84 6.99 -9.29
N LYS A 156 -19.03 7.65 -8.47
CA LYS A 156 -17.59 7.78 -8.66
C LYS A 156 -16.85 7.37 -7.40
N TYR A 157 -16.01 6.34 -7.50
CA TYR A 157 -15.05 5.92 -6.50
C TYR A 157 -13.72 6.60 -6.78
N SER A 158 -13.14 7.21 -5.75
CA SER A 158 -11.80 7.79 -5.76
C SER A 158 -11.00 7.16 -4.63
N ALA A 159 -9.81 6.65 -4.93
CA ALA A 159 -8.98 6.03 -3.91
C ALA A 159 -7.48 6.15 -4.24
N GLU A 160 -6.66 5.80 -3.24
CA GLU A 160 -5.22 5.65 -3.39
C GLU A 160 -4.84 4.17 -3.37
N ILE A 161 -3.90 3.79 -4.23
CA ILE A 161 -3.40 2.41 -4.33
C ILE A 161 -1.88 2.43 -4.20
N GLY A 162 -1.38 1.61 -3.27
CA GLY A 162 0.04 1.31 -3.13
C GLY A 162 0.47 0.20 -4.09
N VAL A 163 1.41 0.50 -4.98
CA VAL A 163 2.00 -0.49 -5.89
C VAL A 163 3.46 -0.67 -5.53
N THR A 164 3.81 -1.86 -5.06
CA THR A 164 5.20 -2.20 -4.77
C THR A 164 5.91 -2.59 -6.06
N ALA A 165 7.03 -1.94 -6.32
CA ALA A 165 8.01 -2.31 -7.33
C ALA A 165 9.15 -3.08 -6.68
N ALA A 166 9.71 -4.04 -7.41
CA ALA A 166 10.85 -4.82 -6.95
C ALA A 166 11.92 -4.88 -8.02
N ILE A 167 13.17 -4.91 -7.57
CA ILE A 167 14.31 -5.20 -8.43
C ILE A 167 15.19 -6.25 -7.77
N ALA A 168 15.59 -7.24 -8.54
CA ALA A 168 16.60 -8.21 -8.18
C ALA A 168 17.75 -8.11 -9.18
N ILE A 169 18.96 -7.88 -8.67
CA ILE A 169 20.18 -7.90 -9.48
C ILE A 169 21.02 -9.09 -9.04
N ARG A 170 21.37 -9.95 -10.00
CA ARG A 170 22.28 -11.08 -9.83
C ARG A 170 23.55 -10.83 -10.62
N LEU A 171 24.67 -10.96 -9.93
CA LEU A 171 26.02 -10.85 -10.47
C LEU A 171 26.65 -12.24 -10.39
N ALA A 172 27.03 -12.81 -11.53
CA ALA A 172 27.65 -14.14 -11.57
C ALA A 172 28.74 -14.24 -12.65
N GLY A 173 29.84 -14.92 -12.33
CA GLY A 173 30.95 -15.13 -13.28
C GLY A 173 32.14 -15.89 -12.69
N ASP A 174 33.13 -16.17 -13.53
CA ASP A 174 34.43 -16.69 -13.10
C ASP A 174 35.41 -15.52 -12.90
N VAL A 175 35.91 -15.38 -11.66
CA VAL A 175 36.80 -14.30 -11.24
C VAL A 175 38.25 -14.76 -11.04
N ALA A 176 38.64 -15.93 -11.55
CA ALA A 176 40.02 -16.40 -11.46
C ALA A 176 41.03 -15.41 -12.09
N ALA A 177 40.69 -14.86 -13.27
CA ALA A 177 41.51 -13.85 -13.94
C ALA A 177 41.59 -12.53 -13.13
N ASP A 178 40.51 -12.15 -12.45
CA ASP A 178 40.46 -10.96 -11.60
C ASP A 178 41.33 -11.11 -10.34
N ILE A 179 41.30 -12.29 -9.72
CA ILE A 179 42.17 -12.62 -8.59
C ILE A 179 43.64 -12.52 -9.04
N ALA A 180 43.98 -13.09 -10.20
CA ALA A 180 45.34 -13.02 -10.75
C ALA A 180 45.79 -11.57 -11.01
N GLU A 181 44.91 -10.73 -11.56
CA GLU A 181 45.20 -9.32 -11.81
C GLU A 181 45.39 -8.51 -10.51
N LEU A 182 44.56 -8.74 -9.50
CA LEU A 182 44.69 -8.11 -8.18
C LEU A 182 46.01 -8.48 -7.51
N VAL A 183 46.40 -9.76 -7.52
CA VAL A 183 47.68 -10.23 -6.95
C VAL A 183 48.87 -9.66 -7.73
N LYS A 184 48.80 -9.61 -9.07
CA LYS A 184 49.84 -9.00 -9.92
C LYS A 184 50.02 -7.51 -9.61
N THR A 185 48.92 -6.78 -9.43
CA THR A 185 48.95 -5.35 -9.11
C THR A 185 49.53 -5.09 -7.72
N ALA A 186 49.14 -5.90 -6.73
CA ALA A 186 49.60 -5.79 -5.34
C ALA A 186 51.09 -6.15 -5.14
N THR A 187 51.66 -6.98 -6.02
CA THR A 187 53.07 -7.41 -5.99
C THR A 187 54.01 -6.49 -6.77
N GLY A 188 53.50 -5.43 -7.41
CA GLY A 188 54.30 -4.41 -8.11
C GLY A 188 54.68 -4.83 -9.53
N GLY A 189 53.66 -5.06 -10.37
CA GLY A 189 53.82 -5.33 -11.80
C GLY A 189 54.81 -4.40 -12.49
N GLU A 190 55.78 -5.02 -13.19
CA GLU A 190 56.86 -4.41 -13.96
C GLU A 190 57.71 -3.39 -13.20
N GLN A 191 58.79 -3.91 -12.60
CA GLN A 191 59.99 -3.12 -12.33
C GLN A 191 60.39 -2.40 -13.63
N GLN A 192 60.13 -1.09 -13.73
CA GLN A 192 60.77 -0.26 -14.73
C GLN A 192 62.29 -0.54 -14.66
N PRO A 193 62.95 -0.87 -15.77
CA PRO A 193 64.37 -1.17 -15.76
C PRO A 193 65.11 0.07 -15.27
N THR A 194 65.53 0.06 -14.01
CA THR A 194 66.31 1.15 -13.43
C THR A 194 67.63 1.20 -14.17
N SER A 195 67.86 2.35 -14.80
CA SER A 195 69.02 2.65 -15.63
C SER A 195 70.31 2.20 -14.96
N ARG A 196 71.05 1.33 -15.65
CA ARG A 196 72.37 0.84 -15.29
C ARG A 196 73.36 2.00 -15.18
N LEU A 197 73.64 2.50 -13.99
CA LEU A 197 74.87 3.25 -13.71
C LEU A 197 75.25 3.17 -12.22
N GLY A 198 76.15 2.22 -11.92
CA GLY A 198 77.19 2.29 -10.88
C GLY A 198 76.78 2.42 -9.41
N GLY A 199 76.73 1.31 -8.68
CA GLY A 199 76.71 1.32 -7.20
C GLY A 199 76.85 -0.06 -6.57
N LEU A 200 77.96 -0.31 -5.87
CA LEU A 200 78.50 -1.61 -5.44
C LEU A 200 77.86 -2.25 -4.19
N PHE A 201 76.56 -2.04 -3.91
CA PHE A 201 75.88 -2.69 -2.77
C PHE A 201 74.48 -3.22 -3.14
N PRO A 202 74.24 -4.54 -3.10
CA PRO A 202 72.89 -5.09 -3.24
C PRO A 202 72.11 -4.83 -1.95
N LYS A 203 71.45 -3.68 -1.85
CA LYS A 203 70.37 -3.51 -0.88
C LYS A 203 69.26 -4.47 -1.28
N ARG A 204 69.04 -5.51 -0.47
CA ARG A 204 67.89 -6.43 -0.55
C ARG A 204 66.65 -5.58 -0.30
N ASN A 205 66.14 -4.92 -1.34
CA ASN A 205 64.87 -4.21 -1.27
C ASN A 205 63.81 -5.29 -1.05
N GLN A 206 63.42 -5.49 0.21
CA GLN A 206 62.17 -6.16 0.53
C GLN A 206 61.08 -5.29 -0.11
N GLN A 207 60.62 -5.71 -1.29
CA GLN A 207 59.44 -5.13 -1.91
C GLN A 207 58.29 -5.34 -0.91
N GLN A 208 57.91 -4.28 -0.22
CA GLN A 208 56.76 -4.29 0.67
C GLN A 208 55.52 -4.55 -0.19
N GLN A 209 54.98 -5.76 -0.09
CA GLN A 209 53.71 -6.11 -0.71
C GLN A 209 52.60 -5.29 -0.04
N ARG A 210 51.84 -4.55 -0.84
CA ARG A 210 50.65 -3.84 -0.34
C ARG A 210 49.52 -4.85 -0.17
N PRO A 211 48.78 -4.85 0.95
CA PRO A 211 47.61 -5.70 1.09
C PRO A 211 46.53 -5.28 0.09
N ILE A 212 45.91 -6.25 -0.58
CA ILE A 212 44.74 -6.02 -1.44
C ILE A 212 43.61 -5.45 -0.58
N SER A 213 43.08 -4.31 -0.99
CA SER A 213 42.01 -3.61 -0.28
C SER A 213 40.64 -3.88 -0.91
N LEU A 214 39.58 -3.57 -0.16
CA LEU A 214 38.20 -3.65 -0.64
C LEU A 214 37.95 -2.73 -1.85
N GLY A 215 38.57 -1.54 -1.86
CA GLY A 215 38.49 -0.62 -2.99
C GLY A 215 39.11 -1.19 -4.28
N ASP A 216 40.21 -1.93 -4.17
CA ASP A 216 40.82 -2.62 -5.32
C ASP A 216 39.87 -3.70 -5.86
N CYS A 217 39.22 -4.46 -4.98
CA CYS A 217 38.23 -5.47 -5.37
C CYS A 217 37.00 -4.84 -6.05
N HIS A 218 36.49 -3.72 -5.54
CA HIS A 218 35.37 -3.01 -6.15
C HIS A 218 35.71 -2.53 -7.57
N ALA A 219 36.89 -1.91 -7.76
CA ALA A 219 37.35 -1.47 -9.08
C ALA A 219 37.51 -2.65 -10.06
N GLN A 220 37.98 -3.80 -9.56
CA GLN A 220 38.14 -5.00 -10.37
C GLN A 220 36.79 -5.61 -10.78
N ILE A 221 35.79 -5.63 -9.88
CA ILE A 221 34.43 -6.08 -10.22
C ILE A 221 33.83 -5.21 -11.33
N GLU A 222 33.95 -3.89 -11.24
CA GLU A 222 33.46 -2.96 -12.28
C GLU A 222 34.14 -3.21 -13.64
N LYS A 223 35.45 -3.46 -13.61
CA LYS A 223 36.22 -3.83 -14.82
C LYS A 223 35.73 -5.15 -15.40
N ALA A 224 35.53 -6.18 -14.56
CA ALA A 224 35.08 -7.50 -14.99
C ALA A 224 33.65 -7.48 -15.57
N ILE A 225 32.77 -6.62 -15.06
CA ILE A 225 31.45 -6.36 -15.64
C ILE A 225 31.59 -5.69 -17.02
N THR A 226 32.41 -4.64 -17.12
CA THR A 226 32.64 -3.89 -18.37
C THR A 226 33.22 -4.77 -19.48
N GLU A 227 34.09 -5.72 -19.11
CA GLU A 227 34.71 -6.68 -20.03
C GLU A 227 33.83 -7.91 -20.31
N GLY A 228 32.66 -8.02 -19.69
CA GLY A 228 31.72 -9.14 -19.88
C GLY A 228 32.17 -10.47 -19.26
N ARG A 229 33.16 -10.45 -18.35
CA ARG A 229 33.62 -11.63 -17.60
C ARG A 229 32.66 -12.00 -16.47
N ILE A 230 31.99 -10.99 -15.92
CA ILE A 230 30.89 -11.13 -14.98
C ILE A 230 29.61 -10.71 -15.67
N THR A 231 28.59 -11.56 -15.61
CA THR A 231 27.25 -11.24 -16.11
C THR A 231 26.42 -10.59 -15.02
N LEU A 232 25.81 -9.45 -15.34
CA LEU A 232 24.86 -8.75 -14.50
C LEU A 232 23.46 -8.97 -15.08
N SER A 233 22.62 -9.73 -14.37
CA SER A 233 21.25 -10.01 -14.74
C SER A 233 20.31 -9.20 -13.85
N ILE A 234 19.44 -8.40 -14.46
CA ILE A 234 18.45 -7.57 -13.77
C ILE A 234 17.06 -8.14 -14.03
N THR A 235 16.31 -8.37 -12.96
CA THR A 235 14.88 -8.70 -13.01
C THR A 235 14.12 -7.59 -12.30
N GLU A 236 13.21 -6.95 -13.02
CA GLU A 236 12.35 -5.88 -12.48
C GLU A 236 10.89 -6.31 -12.50
N VAL A 237 10.17 -5.91 -11.46
CA VAL A 237 8.73 -6.07 -11.34
C VAL A 237 8.13 -4.68 -11.13
N ASN A 238 7.18 -4.31 -11.99
CA ASN A 238 6.57 -2.98 -12.05
C ASN A 238 7.60 -1.87 -12.35
N ALA A 239 7.19 -0.60 -12.24
CA ALA A 239 8.06 0.54 -12.54
C ALA A 239 9.04 0.80 -11.37
N VAL A 240 10.31 0.46 -11.57
CA VAL A 240 11.40 0.67 -10.61
C VAL A 240 12.05 2.06 -10.84
N SER A 241 12.23 2.83 -9.77
CA SER A 241 12.92 4.12 -9.77
C SER A 241 14.42 3.99 -10.09
N GLN A 242 15.03 5.07 -10.58
CA GLN A 242 16.48 5.08 -10.81
C GLN A 242 17.26 5.02 -9.50
N GLU A 243 16.73 5.61 -8.43
CA GLU A 243 17.32 5.56 -7.10
C GLU A 243 17.37 4.13 -6.56
N LEU A 244 16.27 3.37 -6.69
CA LEU A 244 16.22 1.97 -6.28
C LEU A 244 17.19 1.11 -7.10
N ARG A 245 17.26 1.32 -8.42
CA ARG A 245 18.24 0.65 -9.30
C ARG A 245 19.68 0.86 -8.82
N GLN A 246 20.08 2.12 -8.67
CA GLN A 246 21.43 2.48 -8.24
C GLN A 246 21.76 1.91 -6.85
N ARG A 247 20.79 1.93 -5.93
CA ARG A 247 20.95 1.37 -4.59
C ARG A 247 21.21 -0.14 -4.63
N VAL A 248 20.40 -0.90 -5.36
CA VAL A 248 20.55 -2.36 -5.48
C VAL A 248 21.82 -2.73 -6.24
N GLU A 249 22.15 -1.99 -7.30
CA GLU A 249 23.38 -2.19 -8.06
C GLU A 249 24.63 -1.95 -7.18
N GLY A 250 24.66 -0.86 -6.42
CA GLY A 250 25.74 -0.59 -5.48
C GLY A 250 25.88 -1.69 -4.42
N LYS A 251 24.75 -2.19 -3.88
CA LYS A 251 24.74 -3.26 -2.86
C LYS A 251 25.25 -4.59 -3.42
N VAL A 252 24.83 -5.00 -4.62
CA VAL A 252 25.29 -6.27 -5.21
C VAL A 252 26.77 -6.21 -5.58
N LYS A 253 27.27 -5.07 -6.10
CA LYS A 253 28.69 -4.86 -6.40
C LYS A 253 29.54 -4.85 -5.14
N GLN A 254 29.07 -4.20 -4.08
CA GLN A 254 29.72 -4.23 -2.78
C GLN A 254 29.81 -5.66 -2.23
N SER A 255 28.70 -6.41 -2.27
CA SER A 255 28.69 -7.81 -1.82
C SER A 255 29.63 -8.69 -2.65
N ALA A 256 29.71 -8.49 -3.97
CA ALA A 256 30.67 -9.16 -4.82
C ALA A 256 32.13 -8.83 -4.44
N ALA A 257 32.44 -7.56 -4.16
CA ALA A 257 33.77 -7.14 -3.72
C ALA A 257 34.14 -7.77 -2.36
N ASP A 258 33.20 -7.83 -1.42
CA ASP A 258 33.39 -8.48 -0.11
C ASP A 258 33.66 -9.99 -0.24
N LEU A 259 33.05 -10.66 -1.23
CA LEU A 259 33.31 -12.07 -1.55
C LEU A 259 34.65 -12.30 -2.27
N LEU A 260 35.07 -11.35 -3.11
CA LEU A 260 36.33 -11.42 -3.87
C LEU A 260 37.54 -11.20 -2.97
N LEU A 261 37.45 -10.27 -2.00
CA LEU A 261 38.55 -9.88 -1.12
C LEU A 261 39.25 -11.04 -0.41
N PRO A 262 38.56 -11.93 0.34
CA PRO A 262 39.24 -13.03 1.03
C PRO A 262 39.90 -14.02 0.06
N ARG A 263 39.33 -14.22 -1.13
CA ARG A 263 39.90 -15.09 -2.16
C ARG A 263 41.19 -14.50 -2.74
N ALA A 264 41.18 -13.20 -3.00
CA ALA A 264 42.35 -12.47 -3.48
C ALA A 264 43.47 -12.42 -2.43
N GLN A 265 43.13 -12.19 -1.17
CA GLN A 265 44.09 -12.23 -0.05
C GLN A 265 44.68 -13.63 0.17
N GLN A 266 43.87 -14.68 0.04
CA GLN A 266 44.34 -16.06 0.10
C GLN A 266 45.32 -16.38 -1.04
N ALA A 267 45.01 -15.96 -2.26
CA ALA A 267 45.90 -16.13 -3.41
C ALA A 267 47.21 -15.34 -3.24
N GLN A 268 47.15 -14.12 -2.69
CA GLN A 268 48.31 -13.29 -2.38
C GLN A 268 49.23 -13.97 -1.35
N ALA A 269 48.67 -14.58 -0.30
CA ALA A 269 49.43 -15.22 0.76
C ALA A 269 50.01 -16.59 0.34
N GLY A 270 49.25 -17.39 -0.41
CA GLY A 270 49.62 -18.75 -0.80
C GLY A 270 50.44 -18.84 -2.09
N ASN A 271 50.46 -17.77 -2.90
CA ASN A 271 51.05 -17.75 -4.25
C ASN A 271 50.49 -18.86 -5.18
N ILE A 272 49.26 -19.29 -4.92
CA ILE A 272 48.51 -20.27 -5.73
C ILE A 272 47.32 -19.52 -6.30
N LEU A 273 47.31 -19.38 -7.63
CA LEU A 273 46.17 -18.82 -8.35
C LEU A 273 45.17 -19.93 -8.65
N PRO A 274 43.86 -19.70 -8.45
CA PRO A 274 42.85 -20.67 -8.84
C PRO A 274 42.70 -20.73 -10.36
N ASP A 275 42.50 -21.92 -10.93
CA ASP A 275 42.17 -22.09 -12.36
C ASP A 275 40.73 -21.62 -12.67
N SER A 276 39.85 -21.66 -11.68
CA SER A 276 38.46 -21.16 -11.73
C SER A 276 38.02 -20.68 -10.36
N SER A 277 37.24 -19.59 -10.31
CA SER A 277 36.63 -19.10 -9.08
C SER A 277 35.24 -18.54 -9.37
N THR A 278 34.19 -19.31 -9.06
CA THR A 278 32.82 -18.85 -9.26
C THR A 278 32.44 -17.81 -8.21
N LEU A 279 32.08 -16.63 -8.66
CA LEU A 279 31.54 -15.57 -7.82
C LEU A 279 30.06 -15.40 -8.15
N GLU A 280 29.23 -15.40 -7.12
CA GLU A 280 27.80 -15.15 -7.22
C GLU A 280 27.37 -14.23 -6.09
N ALA A 281 26.72 -13.13 -6.44
CA ALA A 281 26.10 -12.21 -5.51
C ALA A 281 24.70 -11.86 -6.02
N GLN A 282 23.72 -11.80 -5.14
CA GLN A 282 22.36 -11.38 -5.47
C GLN A 282 21.86 -10.42 -4.41
N PHE A 283 21.21 -9.34 -4.84
CA PHE A 283 20.51 -8.43 -3.97
C PHE A 283 19.10 -8.18 -4.50
N THR A 284 18.13 -8.05 -3.60
CA THR A 284 16.75 -7.75 -3.92
C THR A 284 16.25 -6.66 -2.99
N ASP A 285 15.53 -5.70 -3.53
CA ASP A 285 14.98 -4.59 -2.77
C ASP A 285 13.67 -4.12 -3.41
N THR A 286 12.88 -3.37 -2.65
CA THR A 286 11.56 -2.92 -3.04
C THR A 286 11.33 -1.45 -2.71
N GLU A 287 10.35 -0.86 -3.39
CA GLU A 287 9.80 0.45 -3.05
C GLU A 287 8.29 0.45 -3.34
N THR A 288 7.53 1.32 -2.69
CA THR A 288 6.09 1.44 -2.91
C THR A 288 5.75 2.82 -3.46
N HIS A 289 5.04 2.84 -4.59
CA HIS A 289 4.51 4.06 -5.22
C HIS A 289 3.02 4.19 -4.90
N SER A 290 2.57 5.37 -4.50
CA SER A 290 1.14 5.67 -4.35
C SER A 290 0.58 6.27 -5.65
N TYR A 291 -0.52 5.70 -6.13
CA TYR A 291 -1.24 6.16 -7.31
C TYR A 291 -2.69 6.49 -6.96
N SER A 292 -3.21 7.56 -7.55
CA SER A 292 -4.64 7.87 -7.48
C SER A 292 -5.37 7.07 -8.56
N VAL A 293 -6.44 6.40 -8.14
CA VAL A 293 -7.34 5.65 -9.01
C VAL A 293 -8.75 6.21 -8.88
N GLU A 294 -9.38 6.38 -10.04
CA GLU A 294 -10.76 6.82 -10.16
C GLU A 294 -11.52 5.79 -11.00
N ARG A 295 -12.70 5.40 -10.53
CA ARG A 295 -13.62 4.49 -11.21
C ARG A 295 -15.02 5.04 -11.11
N GLN A 296 -15.72 5.12 -12.23
CA GLN A 296 -17.06 5.66 -12.27
C GLN A 296 -17.99 4.78 -13.09
N THR A 297 -19.26 4.83 -12.74
CA THR A 297 -20.33 4.14 -13.46
C THR A 297 -21.52 5.07 -13.58
N ASP A 298 -22.18 5.05 -14.74
CA ASP A 298 -23.45 5.74 -14.93
C ASP A 298 -24.58 4.83 -14.45
N VAL A 299 -25.49 5.37 -13.65
CA VAL A 299 -26.57 4.58 -13.04
C VAL A 299 -27.52 4.01 -14.10
N SER A 300 -27.69 4.67 -15.23
CA SER A 300 -28.46 4.13 -16.38
C SER A 300 -27.94 2.75 -16.82
N SER A 301 -26.63 2.50 -16.72
CA SER A 301 -26.03 1.24 -17.13
C SER A 301 -26.39 0.04 -16.25
N TRP A 302 -26.99 0.28 -15.08
CA TRP A 302 -27.48 -0.77 -14.19
C TRP A 302 -28.84 -1.33 -14.63
N PHE A 303 -29.52 -0.62 -15.53
CA PHE A 303 -30.84 -0.95 -16.05
C PHE A 303 -30.79 -1.02 -17.59
N PRO A 304 -30.01 -1.95 -18.18
CA PRO A 304 -29.82 -2.00 -19.63
C PRO A 304 -31.12 -2.19 -20.41
N ASP A 305 -32.15 -2.77 -19.78
CA ASP A 305 -33.48 -2.99 -20.38
C ASP A 305 -34.48 -1.85 -20.06
N GLY A 306 -34.04 -0.76 -19.43
CA GLY A 306 -34.90 0.36 -19.02
C GLY A 306 -35.86 0.04 -17.86
N ASN A 307 -35.64 -1.07 -17.15
CA ASN A 307 -36.44 -1.52 -16.01
C ASN A 307 -36.18 -0.73 -14.71
N GLY A 308 -35.34 0.31 -14.74
CA GLY A 308 -35.10 1.17 -13.58
C GLY A 308 -36.36 1.92 -13.13
N ARG A 309 -37.37 2.04 -13.99
CA ARG A 309 -38.69 2.59 -13.65
C ARG A 309 -39.43 1.81 -12.58
N ASP A 310 -39.19 0.51 -12.47
CA ASP A 310 -39.79 -0.34 -11.42
C ASP A 310 -39.25 0.00 -10.02
N ARG A 311 -38.17 0.80 -9.95
CA ARG A 311 -37.59 1.30 -8.71
C ARG A 311 -38.14 2.66 -8.28
N ILE A 312 -39.08 3.23 -9.05
CA ILE A 312 -39.75 4.49 -8.73
C ILE A 312 -41.03 4.21 -7.95
N GLN A 313 -41.16 4.82 -6.78
CA GLN A 313 -42.35 4.70 -5.93
C GLN A 313 -42.95 6.08 -5.70
N SER A 314 -44.28 6.19 -5.77
CA SER A 314 -44.96 7.45 -5.43
C SER A 314 -45.12 7.53 -3.92
N SER A 315 -44.63 8.62 -3.32
CA SER A 315 -44.87 8.95 -1.92
C SER A 315 -46.26 9.59 -1.78
N PRO A 316 -47.10 9.13 -0.82
CA PRO A 316 -48.35 9.82 -0.49
C PRO A 316 -48.10 11.12 0.27
N GLU A 317 -46.93 11.27 0.89
CA GLU A 317 -46.53 12.47 1.63
C GLU A 317 -45.70 13.40 0.74
N THR A 318 -45.90 14.71 0.90
CA THR A 318 -45.07 15.73 0.25
C THR A 318 -43.65 15.65 0.79
N ILE A 319 -42.68 15.47 -0.12
CA ILE A 319 -41.26 15.54 0.19
C ILE A 319 -40.81 16.97 -0.09
N ASP A 320 -40.45 17.71 0.95
CA ASP A 320 -39.96 19.08 0.80
C ASP A 320 -38.57 19.09 0.13
N GLU A 321 -38.33 20.13 -0.68
CA GLU A 321 -37.04 20.29 -1.36
C GLU A 321 -35.94 20.66 -0.35
N PRO A 322 -34.73 20.09 -0.50
CA PRO A 322 -33.60 20.50 0.32
C PRO A 322 -33.18 21.94 -0.05
N LEU A 323 -32.82 22.73 0.96
CA LEU A 323 -32.20 24.04 0.74
C LEU A 323 -30.77 23.82 0.24
N ARG A 324 -30.57 23.83 -1.09
CA ARG A 324 -29.22 23.85 -1.69
C ARG A 324 -28.75 25.30 -1.81
N PRO A 325 -27.48 25.60 -1.48
CA PRO A 325 -26.89 26.89 -1.84
C PRO A 325 -26.99 27.04 -3.36
N VAL A 326 -27.68 28.08 -3.83
CA VAL A 326 -27.79 28.37 -5.26
C VAL A 326 -26.39 28.75 -5.76
N LEU A 327 -25.71 27.78 -6.37
CA LEU A 327 -24.44 27.96 -7.07
C LEU A 327 -24.72 28.81 -8.33
N GLY A 328 -24.90 30.13 -8.17
CA GLY A 328 -25.25 30.99 -9.29
C GLY A 328 -25.49 32.48 -9.01
N GLU A 329 -25.66 32.93 -7.77
CA GLU A 329 -25.83 34.36 -7.47
C GLU A 329 -24.55 35.08 -7.05
N THR A 330 -23.45 34.84 -7.77
CA THR A 330 -22.29 35.75 -7.80
C THR A 330 -22.34 36.61 -9.07
N GLY A 331 -23.40 37.41 -9.21
CA GLY A 331 -23.47 38.47 -10.21
C GLY A 331 -22.56 39.66 -9.83
N PRO A 332 -21.89 40.32 -10.81
CA PRO A 332 -20.96 41.40 -10.54
C PRO A 332 -21.72 42.72 -10.35
N THR A 333 -22.17 43.02 -9.14
CA THR A 333 -22.66 44.37 -8.82
C THR A 333 -21.48 45.23 -8.35
N ALA A 334 -20.83 45.88 -9.31
CA ALA A 334 -19.91 46.96 -9.03
C ALA A 334 -20.70 48.20 -8.55
N ALA A 335 -20.63 48.48 -7.25
CA ALA A 335 -20.79 49.83 -6.72
C ALA A 335 -20.11 49.96 -5.36
N GLY A 336 -18.86 50.45 -5.39
CA GLY A 336 -18.27 51.33 -4.37
C GLY A 336 -18.46 50.94 -2.90
N GLY A 337 -17.72 49.93 -2.45
CA GLY A 337 -17.50 49.67 -1.03
C GLY A 337 -16.11 49.11 -0.83
N THR A 338 -15.18 49.93 -0.34
CA THR A 338 -13.86 49.53 0.10
C THR A 338 -14.01 48.60 1.32
N SER A 339 -14.24 47.30 1.10
CA SER A 339 -14.22 46.31 2.16
C SER A 339 -13.05 45.36 1.93
N GLY A 340 -11.97 45.57 2.67
CA GLY A 340 -10.97 44.54 2.90
C GLY A 340 -11.65 43.34 3.55
N GLY A 341 -11.55 42.18 2.90
CA GLY A 341 -12.26 40.97 3.30
C GLY A 341 -11.64 39.72 2.70
N THR A 342 -10.31 39.65 2.58
CA THR A 342 -9.56 38.40 2.40
C THR A 342 -9.51 37.67 3.74
N GLY A 343 -10.66 37.23 4.20
CA GLY A 343 -10.81 36.36 5.37
C GLY A 343 -11.44 35.07 4.92
N SER A 344 -10.67 34.21 4.24
CA SER A 344 -11.04 32.80 4.10
C SER A 344 -11.10 32.25 5.52
N THR A 345 -12.28 32.24 6.13
CA THR A 345 -12.49 31.70 7.47
C THR A 345 -12.03 30.26 7.44
N ALA A 346 -10.94 29.96 8.16
CA ALA A 346 -10.39 28.63 8.26
C ALA A 346 -11.52 27.68 8.66
N GLY A 347 -11.87 26.75 7.76
CA GLY A 347 -12.90 25.77 8.06
C GLY A 347 -12.46 24.95 9.25
N GLU A 348 -13.35 24.75 10.22
CA GLU A 348 -13.12 23.81 11.30
C GLU A 348 -13.17 22.38 10.74
N LYS A 349 -12.24 21.53 11.16
CA LYS A 349 -12.23 20.10 10.85
C LYS A 349 -12.19 19.28 12.13
N VAL A 350 -12.91 18.17 12.10
CA VAL A 350 -12.94 17.20 13.20
C VAL A 350 -11.76 16.24 13.05
N VAL A 351 -11.05 15.95 14.13
CA VAL A 351 -10.01 14.92 14.19
C VAL A 351 -10.46 13.84 15.16
N ARG A 352 -10.44 12.58 14.72
CA ARG A 352 -10.84 11.42 15.53
C ARG A 352 -10.04 10.18 15.19
N LEU A 353 -10.01 9.20 16.09
CA LEU A 353 -9.50 7.87 15.77
C LEU A 353 -10.46 7.11 14.84
N GLY A 354 -9.89 6.41 13.85
CA GLY A 354 -10.59 5.50 12.95
C GLY A 354 -10.64 4.05 13.43
N PHE A 355 -10.13 3.78 14.64
CA PHE A 355 -10.05 2.46 15.22
C PHE A 355 -10.20 2.54 16.74
N GLU A 356 -10.54 1.41 17.37
CA GLU A 356 -10.62 1.31 18.82
C GLU A 356 -9.21 1.05 19.40
N PRO A 357 -8.66 1.96 20.23
CA PRO A 357 -7.32 1.84 20.78
C PRO A 357 -7.25 0.88 21.99
N GLU A 358 -8.26 0.02 22.17
CA GLU A 358 -8.28 -0.93 23.28
C GLU A 358 -7.03 -1.82 23.27
N SER A 359 -6.44 -2.01 24.44
CA SER A 359 -5.21 -2.80 24.61
C SER A 359 -3.99 -2.26 23.84
N THR A 360 -3.99 -0.98 23.45
CA THR A 360 -2.79 -0.28 22.95
C THR A 360 -2.00 0.32 24.11
N LEU A 361 -0.77 0.76 23.83
CA LEU A 361 0.04 1.54 24.77
C LEU A 361 -0.15 3.06 24.56
N LEU A 362 -1.14 3.48 23.78
CA LEU A 362 -1.43 4.90 23.54
C LEU A 362 -1.94 5.55 24.82
N TYR A 363 -1.39 6.69 25.22
CA TYR A 363 -1.97 7.48 26.32
C TYR A 363 -2.42 8.88 25.88
N SER A 364 -1.78 9.46 24.86
CA SER A 364 -2.14 10.77 24.32
C SER A 364 -1.79 10.91 22.85
N ILE A 365 -2.57 11.72 22.14
CA ILE A 365 -2.36 12.06 20.73
C ILE A 365 -2.56 13.56 20.60
N ARG A 366 -1.45 14.29 20.49
CA ARG A 366 -1.46 15.73 20.23
C ARG A 366 -1.56 15.97 18.74
N VAL A 367 -2.53 16.77 18.33
CA VAL A 367 -2.78 17.11 16.94
C VAL A 367 -2.64 18.61 16.75
N THR A 368 -1.82 19.02 15.80
CA THR A 368 -1.51 20.43 15.52
C THR A 368 -1.79 20.77 14.07
N CYS A 369 -2.61 21.81 13.84
CA CYS A 369 -2.87 22.37 12.51
C CYS A 369 -2.92 23.89 12.61
N ALA A 370 -2.28 24.60 11.67
CA ALA A 370 -2.19 26.07 11.65
C ALA A 370 -1.78 26.70 13.00
N GLY A 371 -0.84 26.05 13.70
CA GLY A 371 -0.33 26.50 15.00
C GLY A 371 -1.27 26.27 16.19
N GLN A 372 -2.47 25.73 15.98
CA GLN A 372 -3.36 25.32 17.07
C GLN A 372 -3.18 23.84 17.39
N THR A 373 -3.12 23.52 18.68
CA THR A 373 -2.93 22.16 19.17
C THR A 373 -4.14 21.72 20.02
N LYS A 374 -4.59 20.49 19.80
CA LYS A 374 -5.57 19.78 20.63
C LYS A 374 -5.02 18.40 20.99
N THR A 375 -5.57 17.78 22.02
CA THR A 375 -5.15 16.44 22.45
C THR A 375 -6.34 15.50 22.53
N LEU A 376 -6.20 14.30 21.97
CA LEU A 376 -7.07 13.15 22.25
C LEU A 376 -6.38 12.32 23.34
N GLU A 377 -7.06 12.06 24.44
CA GLU A 377 -6.48 11.37 25.61
C GLU A 377 -7.36 10.21 26.07
N GLU A 378 -6.75 9.25 26.78
CA GLU A 378 -7.47 8.19 27.48
C GLU A 378 -8.50 8.75 28.49
N PRO A 379 -9.60 8.02 28.77
CA PRO A 379 -9.86 6.63 28.38
C PRO A 379 -10.58 6.47 27.02
N SER A 380 -11.07 7.54 26.40
CA SER A 380 -12.03 7.47 25.30
C SER A 380 -11.58 8.10 23.99
N PHE A 381 -10.44 8.83 23.97
CA PHE A 381 -9.91 9.52 22.80
C PHE A 381 -10.99 10.26 21.98
N HIS A 382 -11.80 11.07 22.67
CA HIS A 382 -12.87 11.84 22.05
C HIS A 382 -12.37 12.70 20.89
N SER A 383 -13.20 12.84 19.86
CA SER A 383 -12.90 13.69 18.71
C SER A 383 -12.68 15.15 19.14
N VAL A 384 -11.75 15.82 18.47
CA VAL A 384 -11.44 17.24 18.71
C VAL A 384 -11.63 18.04 17.43
N THR A 385 -12.01 19.30 17.55
CA THR A 385 -12.14 20.22 16.42
C THR A 385 -10.94 21.16 16.37
N LEU A 386 -10.37 21.33 15.19
CA LEU A 386 -9.23 22.20 14.90
C LEU A 386 -9.52 23.09 13.69
N PRO A 387 -9.07 24.36 13.69
CA PRO A 387 -9.09 25.15 12.46
C PRO A 387 -8.11 24.56 11.45
N ALA A 388 -8.57 24.42 10.22
CA ALA A 388 -7.81 23.81 9.14
C ALA A 388 -7.91 24.67 7.87
N PRO A 389 -7.06 25.70 7.75
CA PRO A 389 -6.95 26.46 6.53
C PRO A 389 -6.66 25.53 5.33
N PRO A 390 -7.19 25.83 4.14
CA PRO A 390 -6.90 25.04 2.95
C PRO A 390 -5.39 24.91 2.70
N GLY A 391 -4.91 23.67 2.56
CA GLY A 391 -3.50 23.39 2.27
C GLY A 391 -2.60 23.20 3.49
N GLU A 392 -3.10 23.40 4.72
CA GLU A 392 -2.32 23.14 5.94
C GLU A 392 -2.35 21.64 6.31
N PRO A 393 -1.18 21.01 6.56
CA PRO A 393 -1.12 19.63 7.00
C PRO A 393 -1.50 19.50 8.49
N LEU A 394 -1.85 18.28 8.90
CA LEU A 394 -2.06 17.93 10.31
C LEU A 394 -0.79 17.27 10.85
N VAL A 395 -0.17 17.85 11.87
CA VAL A 395 0.93 17.20 12.60
C VAL A 395 0.33 16.39 13.74
N VAL A 396 0.67 15.11 13.81
CA VAL A 396 0.19 14.16 14.82
C VAL A 396 1.41 13.72 15.64
N GLU A 397 1.41 14.02 16.93
CA GLU A 397 2.40 13.56 17.88
C GLU A 397 1.74 12.58 18.86
N THR A 398 2.26 11.36 18.93
CA THR A 398 1.69 10.28 19.72
C THR A 398 2.59 9.96 20.90
N GLY A 399 2.01 9.98 22.10
CA GLY A 399 2.65 9.51 23.31
C GLY A 399 2.23 8.07 23.64
N TYR A 400 3.21 7.25 24.00
CA TYR A 400 3.00 5.88 24.49
C TYR A 400 3.38 5.75 25.96
N SER A 401 2.74 4.82 26.66
CA SER A 401 3.06 4.52 28.06
C SER A 401 4.48 3.96 28.23
N LEU A 402 5.10 3.47 27.15
CA LEU A 402 6.47 2.96 27.11
C LEU A 402 7.22 3.46 25.86
N GLY A 403 8.48 3.84 26.06
CA GLY A 403 9.43 4.26 25.02
C GLY A 403 9.19 5.68 24.46
N GLU A 404 9.76 5.96 23.30
CA GLU A 404 9.77 7.32 22.71
C GLU A 404 8.44 7.68 22.02
N ASN A 405 8.16 8.98 21.93
CA ASN A 405 7.02 9.51 21.17
C ASN A 405 7.20 9.26 19.66
N PHE A 406 6.08 9.23 18.95
CA PHE A 406 6.05 9.19 17.48
C PHE A 406 5.51 10.50 16.92
N THR A 407 5.97 10.91 15.74
CA THR A 407 5.44 12.08 15.04
C THR A 407 5.20 11.75 13.57
N ALA A 408 4.01 12.06 13.08
CA ALA A 408 3.63 11.97 11.69
C ALA A 408 3.05 13.30 11.20
N GLN A 409 3.13 13.52 9.89
CA GLN A 409 2.49 14.65 9.22
C GLN A 409 1.53 14.10 8.17
N LEU A 410 0.25 14.40 8.33
CA LEU A 410 -0.79 13.99 7.40
C LEU A 410 -1.07 15.12 6.40
N PRO A 411 -1.30 14.78 5.12
CA PRO A 411 -1.61 15.79 4.13
C PRO A 411 -2.93 16.52 4.45
N PRO A 412 -3.10 17.73 3.91
CA PRO A 412 -4.37 18.45 4.01
C PRO A 412 -5.49 17.60 3.42
N THR A 413 -6.57 17.39 4.17
CA THR A 413 -7.74 16.68 3.64
C THR A 413 -8.75 17.66 3.05
N ARG A 414 -9.49 17.23 2.02
CA ARG A 414 -10.67 17.97 1.52
C ARG A 414 -11.93 17.63 2.31
N SER A 415 -11.97 16.47 2.97
CA SER A 415 -13.07 16.08 3.86
C SER A 415 -13.20 17.03 5.05
N GLY A 416 -14.39 17.08 5.67
CA GLY A 416 -14.59 17.84 6.91
C GLY A 416 -13.89 17.23 8.13
N GLU A 417 -13.21 16.09 7.98
CA GLU A 417 -12.60 15.36 9.09
C GLU A 417 -11.27 14.67 8.75
N TRP A 418 -10.34 14.65 9.70
CA TRP A 418 -9.22 13.70 9.69
C TRP A 418 -9.56 12.50 10.57
N VAL A 419 -9.61 11.32 9.93
CA VAL A 419 -9.79 10.04 10.62
C VAL A 419 -8.42 9.37 10.72
N LEU A 420 -7.86 9.32 11.92
CA LEU A 420 -6.53 8.79 12.18
C LEU A 420 -6.54 7.26 12.12
N ALA A 421 -5.80 6.69 11.16
CA ALA A 421 -5.52 5.26 11.07
C ALA A 421 -4.39 4.86 12.06
N PRO A 422 -4.24 3.56 12.41
CA PRO A 422 -3.18 3.10 13.32
C PRO A 422 -1.77 3.60 12.95
N GLU A 423 -1.42 3.56 11.67
CA GLU A 423 -0.13 3.99 11.14
C GLU A 423 0.11 5.50 11.31
N ASN A 424 -0.95 6.31 11.37
CA ASN A 424 -0.84 7.75 11.62
C ASN A 424 -0.45 8.08 13.06
N VAL A 425 -0.57 7.09 13.95
CA VAL A 425 -0.23 7.19 15.37
C VAL A 425 0.85 6.16 15.75
N GLY A 426 1.65 5.73 14.76
CA GLY A 426 2.82 4.88 14.94
C GLY A 426 2.51 3.48 15.47
N LEU A 427 1.31 2.97 15.17
CA LEU A 427 0.90 1.60 15.43
C LEU A 427 0.86 0.79 14.13
N ALA A 428 1.21 -0.49 14.20
CA ALA A 428 0.85 -1.46 13.17
C ALA A 428 -0.32 -2.33 13.65
N LYS A 429 -1.35 -2.45 12.81
CA LYS A 429 -2.46 -3.39 13.00
C LYS A 429 -2.04 -4.76 12.47
N ILE A 430 -2.02 -5.76 13.35
CA ILE A 430 -1.78 -7.16 13.00
C ILE A 430 -3.11 -7.92 13.07
N VAL A 431 -3.49 -8.55 11.97
CA VAL A 431 -4.69 -9.39 11.87
C VAL A 431 -4.30 -10.83 12.14
N VAL A 432 -4.81 -11.41 13.23
CA VAL A 432 -4.62 -12.81 13.57
C VAL A 432 -5.85 -13.58 13.13
N ASP A 433 -5.68 -14.43 12.12
CA ASP A 433 -6.73 -15.26 11.54
C ASP A 433 -6.50 -16.75 11.88
N ALA A 434 -7.37 -17.26 12.74
CA ALA A 434 -7.42 -18.64 13.20
C ALA A 434 -8.60 -19.42 12.58
N SER A 435 -9.27 -18.89 11.54
CA SER A 435 -10.50 -19.47 10.98
C SER A 435 -10.32 -20.93 10.51
N ALA A 436 -9.15 -21.28 9.96
CA ALA A 436 -8.85 -22.67 9.59
C ALA A 436 -8.92 -23.64 10.78
N ARG A 437 -8.58 -23.17 11.99
CA ARG A 437 -8.64 -23.93 13.24
C ARG A 437 -10.08 -24.06 13.75
N GLN A 438 -10.90 -23.03 13.54
CA GLN A 438 -12.34 -23.08 13.79
C GLN A 438 -13.01 -24.16 12.91
N VAL A 439 -12.68 -24.19 11.62
CA VAL A 439 -13.17 -25.20 10.66
C VAL A 439 -12.72 -26.61 11.07
N ALA A 440 -11.49 -26.74 11.57
CA ALA A 440 -10.97 -27.99 12.15
C ALA A 440 -11.60 -28.38 13.50
N ARG A 441 -12.59 -27.60 13.98
CA ARG A 441 -13.31 -27.80 15.25
C ARG A 441 -12.39 -27.78 16.48
N ALA A 442 -11.33 -26.98 16.45
CA ALA A 442 -10.58 -26.72 17.67
C ALA A 442 -11.49 -26.08 18.73
N LYS A 443 -11.33 -26.48 20.00
CA LYS A 443 -12.11 -25.92 21.13
C LYS A 443 -11.64 -24.53 21.53
N GLY A 444 -10.36 -24.26 21.29
CA GLY A 444 -9.75 -22.96 21.50
C GLY A 444 -8.31 -22.91 21.01
N VAL A 445 -7.85 -21.71 20.74
CA VAL A 445 -6.50 -21.42 20.26
C VAL A 445 -5.95 -20.22 21.01
N ARG A 446 -4.74 -20.36 21.54
CA ARG A 446 -3.98 -19.26 22.15
C ARG A 446 -2.79 -18.94 21.26
N VAL A 447 -2.79 -17.76 20.65
CA VAL A 447 -1.72 -17.28 19.77
C VAL A 447 -0.86 -16.28 20.53
N LYS A 448 0.43 -16.57 20.63
CA LYS A 448 1.43 -15.62 21.12
C LYS A 448 2.04 -14.92 19.91
N VAL A 449 1.86 -13.60 19.83
CA VAL A 449 2.38 -12.73 18.78
C VAL A 449 3.42 -11.79 19.39
N THR A 450 4.63 -11.81 18.85
CA THR A 450 5.75 -10.98 19.29
C THR A 450 6.17 -10.09 18.13
N TYR A 451 6.18 -8.78 18.33
CA TYR A 451 6.80 -7.85 17.41
C TYR A 451 8.29 -7.65 17.77
N LYS A 452 9.16 -7.77 16.76
CA LYS A 452 10.60 -7.49 16.85
C LYS A 452 10.95 -6.36 15.88
N PRO A 453 11.20 -5.14 16.36
CA PRO A 453 11.61 -4.03 15.50
C PRO A 453 12.97 -4.31 14.83
N SER A 454 13.22 -3.71 13.66
CA SER A 454 14.49 -3.85 12.95
C SER A 454 15.62 -2.98 13.51
N GLY A 455 15.34 -2.12 14.49
CA GLY A 455 16.30 -1.23 15.15
C GLY A 455 16.18 -1.28 16.68
N ASP A 456 16.55 -0.19 17.37
CA ASP A 456 16.59 -0.09 18.84
C ASP A 456 15.21 0.02 19.51
N GLY A 457 14.14 -0.40 18.82
CA GLY A 457 12.80 -0.39 19.38
C GLY A 457 12.59 -1.50 20.43
N ASP A 458 11.59 -1.30 21.29
CA ASP A 458 11.21 -2.29 22.29
C ASP A 458 10.49 -3.48 21.65
N ARG A 459 10.88 -4.69 22.07
CA ARG A 459 10.15 -5.91 21.76
C ARG A 459 8.84 -5.93 22.54
N GLU A 460 7.73 -6.10 21.84
CA GLU A 460 6.40 -6.21 22.44
C GLU A 460 5.81 -7.61 22.19
N THR A 461 5.03 -8.13 23.12
CA THR A 461 4.38 -9.46 22.99
C THR A 461 2.95 -9.42 23.50
N LYS A 462 2.03 -9.88 22.66
CA LYS A 462 0.61 -9.99 22.98
C LYS A 462 0.15 -11.43 22.83
N THR A 463 -0.90 -11.77 23.57
CA THR A 463 -1.57 -13.07 23.47
C THR A 463 -2.99 -12.86 23.02
N VAL A 464 -3.36 -13.52 21.93
CA VAL A 464 -4.72 -13.53 21.38
C VAL A 464 -5.32 -14.89 21.66
N GLU A 465 -6.50 -14.92 22.26
CA GLU A 465 -7.23 -16.15 22.55
C GLU A 465 -8.49 -16.23 21.71
N PHE A 466 -8.77 -17.41 21.17
CA PHE A 466 -10.00 -17.75 20.47
C PHE A 466 -10.69 -18.89 21.21
N ASP A 467 -11.98 -18.75 21.46
CA ASP A 467 -12.84 -19.78 22.06
C ASP A 467 -13.85 -20.27 21.02
N GLN A 468 -14.30 -21.52 21.11
CA GLN A 468 -15.35 -22.08 20.26
C GLN A 468 -16.67 -21.26 20.25
N ARG A 469 -16.87 -20.37 21.24
CA ARG A 469 -18.02 -19.46 21.34
C ARG A 469 -17.84 -18.16 20.55
N ASP A 470 -16.61 -17.83 20.15
CA ASP A 470 -16.35 -16.65 19.32
C ASP A 470 -16.99 -16.87 17.94
N ALA A 471 -17.80 -15.91 17.49
CA ALA A 471 -18.47 -15.98 16.19
C ALA A 471 -17.46 -16.03 15.04
N GLU A 472 -16.40 -15.23 15.15
CA GLU A 472 -15.31 -15.14 14.18
C GLU A 472 -13.97 -15.41 14.86
N TRP A 473 -13.14 -16.21 14.21
CA TRP A 473 -11.79 -16.50 14.68
C TRP A 473 -10.77 -15.58 14.00
N THR A 474 -11.10 -14.29 13.96
CA THR A 474 -10.23 -13.22 13.48
C THR A 474 -10.20 -12.10 14.51
N LYS A 475 -9.01 -11.70 14.96
CA LYS A 475 -8.83 -10.61 15.93
C LYS A 475 -7.71 -9.66 15.50
N ASN A 476 -7.91 -8.39 15.76
CA ASN A 476 -6.91 -7.34 15.52
C ASN A 476 -6.09 -7.14 16.79
N VAL A 477 -4.78 -7.05 16.66
CA VAL A 477 -3.87 -6.62 17.72
C VAL A 477 -2.96 -5.52 17.19
N TYR A 478 -2.73 -4.49 18.00
CA TYR A 478 -1.91 -3.35 17.62
C TYR A 478 -0.56 -3.42 18.32
N PHE A 479 0.51 -3.12 17.61
CA PHE A 479 1.87 -3.02 18.17
C PHE A 479 2.44 -1.63 17.95
N VAL A 480 3.22 -1.13 18.91
CA VAL A 480 3.93 0.15 18.77
C VAL A 480 5.13 -0.03 17.84
N THR A 481 5.01 0.44 16.61
CA THR A 481 6.08 0.35 15.59
C THR A 481 6.85 1.65 15.45
N ARG A 482 6.25 2.78 15.82
CA ARG A 482 6.78 4.13 15.60
C ARG A 482 7.17 4.38 14.14
N SER A 483 6.47 3.71 13.24
CA SER A 483 6.67 3.82 11.81
C SER A 483 5.34 3.61 11.10
N PRO A 484 5.09 4.29 9.96
CA PRO A 484 3.90 4.06 9.17
C PRO A 484 3.83 2.63 8.61
N ASN A 485 4.96 1.91 8.58
CA ASN A 485 5.06 0.51 8.19
C ASN A 485 5.45 -0.36 9.38
N LEU A 486 5.34 -1.69 9.25
CA LEU A 486 5.71 -2.62 10.33
C LEU A 486 7.14 -2.41 10.85
N SER A 487 8.13 -2.15 9.97
CA SER A 487 9.53 -1.86 10.32
C SER A 487 10.15 -2.87 11.32
N GLY A 488 9.89 -4.15 11.06
CA GLY A 488 10.33 -5.24 11.90
C GLY A 488 9.72 -6.56 11.44
N VAL A 489 9.83 -7.58 12.29
CA VAL A 489 9.34 -8.93 12.04
C VAL A 489 8.34 -9.31 13.12
N ILE A 490 7.23 -9.90 12.71
CA ILE A 490 6.30 -10.60 13.62
C ILE A 490 6.77 -12.04 13.79
N GLU A 491 7.06 -12.42 15.03
CA GLU A 491 7.20 -13.81 15.42
C GLU A 491 5.90 -14.30 16.05
N TYR A 492 5.41 -15.46 15.64
CA TYR A 492 4.19 -16.01 16.23
C TYR A 492 4.28 -17.51 16.46
N SER A 493 3.54 -17.97 17.45
CA SER A 493 3.35 -19.38 17.78
C SER A 493 1.98 -19.55 18.42
N TRP A 494 1.37 -20.72 18.32
CA TRP A 494 0.08 -20.97 18.96
C TRP A 494 0.04 -22.29 19.70
N GLN A 495 -0.88 -22.37 20.64
CA GLN A 495 -1.30 -23.59 21.30
C GLN A 495 -2.78 -23.83 20.98
N GLU A 496 -3.12 -25.00 20.48
CA GLU A 496 -4.50 -25.37 20.14
C GLU A 496 -4.96 -26.56 20.97
N THR A 497 -6.24 -26.55 21.36
CA THR A 497 -6.92 -27.71 21.95
C THR A 497 -7.86 -28.30 20.89
N PRO A 498 -7.49 -29.40 20.22
CA PRO A 498 -8.35 -30.02 19.20
C PRO A 498 -9.69 -30.52 19.78
N ALA A 499 -10.67 -30.81 18.91
CA ALA A 499 -11.96 -31.39 19.31
C ALA A 499 -11.79 -32.66 20.19
N LYS A 500 -10.81 -33.50 19.81
CA LYS A 500 -10.44 -34.75 20.48
C LYS A 500 -8.91 -34.81 20.54
N GLY A 501 -8.31 -34.46 21.67
CA GLY A 501 -6.87 -34.56 21.83
C GLY A 501 -6.32 -33.78 23.01
N SER A 502 -5.02 -33.95 23.22
CA SER A 502 -4.21 -33.12 24.12
C SER A 502 -3.80 -31.82 23.44
N LEU A 503 -3.39 -30.84 24.24
CA LEU A 503 -2.86 -29.56 23.78
C LEU A 503 -1.72 -29.77 22.78
N VAL A 504 -1.83 -29.16 21.59
CA VAL A 504 -0.78 -29.16 20.57
C VAL A 504 -0.15 -27.78 20.53
N SER A 505 1.19 -27.72 20.46
CA SER A 505 1.94 -26.46 20.31
C SER A 505 2.61 -26.41 18.95
N SER A 506 2.55 -25.25 18.30
CA SER A 506 3.27 -25.02 17.06
C SER A 506 4.75 -24.70 17.32
N LYS A 507 5.58 -24.78 16.27
CA LYS A 507 6.87 -24.07 16.26
C LYS A 507 6.65 -22.55 16.14
N VAL A 508 7.72 -21.78 16.31
CA VAL A 508 7.70 -20.33 16.05
C VAL A 508 7.85 -20.08 14.55
N PHE A 509 6.99 -19.22 14.03
CA PHE A 509 7.00 -18.71 12.67
C PHE A 509 7.41 -17.24 12.66
N LYS A 510 7.86 -16.75 11.49
CA LYS A 510 8.25 -15.36 11.28
C LYS A 510 7.61 -14.83 10.02
N THR A 511 7.16 -13.59 10.05
CA THR A 511 6.60 -12.90 8.88
C THR A 511 6.85 -11.40 8.98
N GLU A 512 7.01 -10.75 7.84
CA GLU A 512 7.01 -9.29 7.71
C GLU A 512 5.62 -8.76 7.33
N ASN A 513 4.66 -9.67 7.07
CA ASN A 513 3.29 -9.32 6.78
C ASN A 513 2.53 -8.97 8.06
N THR A 514 1.56 -8.08 7.94
CA THR A 514 0.64 -7.71 9.02
C THR A 514 -0.50 -8.72 9.21
N GLN A 515 -0.56 -9.77 8.39
CA GLN A 515 -1.51 -10.86 8.52
C GLN A 515 -0.82 -12.14 9.01
N VAL A 516 -1.37 -12.72 10.08
CA VAL A 516 -0.93 -13.98 10.68
C VAL A 516 -2.05 -15.01 10.52
N THR A 517 -1.84 -15.99 9.64
CA THR A 517 -2.79 -17.09 9.41
C THR A 517 -2.26 -18.37 10.07
N LEU A 518 -3.12 -19.09 10.79
CA LEU A 518 -2.77 -20.30 11.56
C LEU A 518 -3.02 -21.62 10.84
#